data_AF-A0A0B1TBQ9-F1
#
_entry.id   AF-A0A0B1TBQ9-F1
#
_cell.length_a   1.000
_cell.length_b   1.000
_cell.length_c   1.000
_cell.angle_alpha   90.00
_cell.angle_beta   90.00
_cell.angle_gamma   90.00
#
_symmetry.space_group_name_H-M   'P 1'
#
loop_
_entity.id
_entity.type
_entity.pdbx_description
1 polymer ?
#
loop_
_entity_poly.entity_id
_entity_poly.type
_entity_poly.pdbx_seq_one_letter_code
_entity_poly.pdbx_strand_id
1 'polypeptide(L)'
;DFQEEVKEFEHYVLPKEQRNCIITGEGLAPNRSLLLSGTPSPGGERFHINLLKKNGDIALHFNPRFDEKAVVRNSLITGEWGNEEREGKMPFEKESASISKSRTRSTLSR
;
A
#
# COMPACT_ATOMS: atom_id res chain seq x y z
N ASP A 1 -16.04 -24.10 16.23
CA ASP A 1 -14.84 -23.60 16.92
C ASP A 1 -13.89 -22.93 15.95
N PHE A 2 -14.06 -21.62 15.75
CA PHE A 2 -13.06 -20.79 15.10
C PHE A 2 -12.14 -20.30 16.20
N GLN A 3 -10.95 -20.90 16.32
CA GLN A 3 -9.91 -20.32 17.15
C GLN A 3 -9.38 -19.08 16.43
N GLU A 4 -9.54 -17.91 17.04
CA GLU A 4 -8.83 -16.70 16.64
C GLU A 4 -7.34 -16.95 16.83
N GLU A 5 -6.67 -17.31 15.74
CA GLU A 5 -5.23 -17.39 15.69
C GLU A 5 -4.70 -15.95 15.73
N VAL A 6 -4.30 -15.48 16.91
CA VAL A 6 -3.63 -14.19 17.09
C VAL A 6 -2.30 -14.28 16.36
N LYS A 7 -2.28 -13.91 15.08
CA LYS A 7 -1.05 -13.76 14.32
C LYS A 7 -0.34 -12.53 14.87
N GLU A 8 0.77 -12.74 15.53
CA GLU A 8 1.68 -11.69 15.95
C GLU A 8 2.15 -10.95 14.68
N PHE A 9 1.58 -9.76 14.44
CA PHE A 9 1.98 -8.92 13.33
C PHE A 9 3.20 -8.12 13.78
N GLU A 10 4.36 -8.38 13.19
CA GLU A 10 5.46 -7.42 13.28
C GLU A 10 5.05 -6.15 12.52
N HIS A 11 4.60 -5.14 13.28
CA HIS A 11 4.16 -3.88 12.71
C HIS A 11 5.39 -3.00 12.43
N TYR A 12 5.82 -2.99 11.17
CA TYR A 12 6.85 -2.07 10.70
C TYR A 12 6.22 -0.73 10.29
N VAL A 13 6.33 0.28 11.16
CA VAL A 13 5.99 1.66 10.80
C VAL A 13 7.19 2.29 10.12
N LEU A 14 7.10 2.50 8.79
CA LEU A 14 8.14 3.21 8.07
C LEU A 14 8.03 4.72 8.30
N PRO A 15 9.14 5.42 8.64
CA PRO A 15 9.18 6.87 8.62
C PRO A 15 8.70 7.41 7.27
N LYS A 16 8.04 8.58 7.25
CA LYS A 16 7.48 9.19 6.02
C LYS A 16 8.50 9.34 4.88
N GLU A 17 9.79 9.42 5.20
CA GLU A 17 10.90 9.58 4.26
C GLU A 17 11.55 8.26 3.86
N GLN A 18 11.30 7.18 4.60
CA GLN A 18 11.92 5.89 4.38
C GLN A 18 11.13 5.08 3.35
N ARG A 19 11.66 5.04 2.13
CA ARG A 19 11.03 4.38 0.98
C ARG A 19 11.35 2.89 0.87
N ASN A 20 12.32 2.41 1.66
CA ASN A 20 12.81 1.03 1.62
C ASN A 20 12.79 0.41 3.02
N CYS A 21 12.25 -0.80 3.11
CA CYS A 21 12.29 -1.66 4.28
C CYS A 21 13.01 -2.96 3.93
N ILE A 22 13.91 -3.43 4.81
CA ILE A 22 14.54 -4.75 4.68
C ILE A 22 13.73 -5.71 5.55
N ILE A 23 13.11 -6.71 4.93
CA ILE A 23 12.52 -7.84 5.65
C ILE A 23 13.69 -8.75 6.09
N THR A 24 13.92 -8.84 7.40
CA THR A 24 15.03 -9.60 7.98
C THR A 24 14.73 -11.11 8.00
N GLY A 25 15.71 -11.93 8.38
CA GLY A 25 15.56 -13.38 8.45
C GLY A 25 15.43 -14.06 7.09
N GLU A 26 14.46 -14.97 6.96
CA GLU A 26 14.19 -15.72 5.72
C GLU A 26 13.46 -14.88 4.64
N GLY A 27 13.10 -13.63 4.95
CA GLY A 27 12.30 -12.79 4.07
C GLY A 27 10.80 -13.10 4.19
N LEU A 28 10.04 -12.80 3.12
CA LEU A 28 8.60 -13.08 3.07
C LEU A 28 8.35 -14.56 2.74
N ALA A 29 8.40 -15.41 3.77
CA ALA A 29 8.14 -16.85 3.65
C ALA A 29 6.65 -17.14 3.36
N PRO A 30 6.31 -18.34 2.82
CA PRO A 30 4.92 -18.76 2.64
C PRO A 30 4.07 -18.59 3.92
N ASN A 31 2.80 -18.26 3.76
CA ASN A 31 1.84 -18.00 4.84
C ASN A 31 2.14 -16.78 5.73
N ARG A 32 3.09 -15.92 5.34
CA ARG A 32 3.29 -14.60 5.94
C ARG A 32 2.49 -13.53 5.20
N SER A 33 2.10 -12.49 5.94
CA SER A 33 1.39 -11.34 5.40
C SER A 33 2.19 -10.07 5.66
N LEU A 34 2.18 -9.16 4.69
CA LEU A 34 2.71 -7.80 4.85
C LEU A 34 1.52 -6.84 4.93
N LEU A 35 1.42 -6.09 6.03
CA LEU A 35 0.43 -5.04 6.19
C LEU A 35 1.10 -3.69 5.91
N LEU A 36 0.58 -2.96 4.91
CA LEU A 36 1.05 -1.64 4.53
C LEU A 36 -0.07 -0.63 4.77
N SER A 37 0.25 0.42 5.54
CA SER A 37 -0.67 1.50 5.85
C SER A 37 -0.06 2.83 5.40
N GLY A 38 -0.83 3.60 4.64
CA GLY A 38 -0.40 4.91 4.16
C GLY A 38 -1.46 5.58 3.31
N THR A 39 -1.34 6.90 3.17
CA THR A 39 -2.22 7.70 2.33
C THR A 39 -1.44 8.14 1.09
N PRO A 40 -1.94 7.88 -0.13
CA PRO A 40 -1.36 8.40 -1.35
C PRO A 40 -1.24 9.93 -1.29
N SER A 41 -0.16 10.47 -1.84
CA SER A 41 0.07 11.92 -1.81
C SER A 41 -1.08 12.68 -2.49
N PRO A 42 -1.54 13.81 -1.91
CA PRO A 42 -2.56 14.65 -2.54
C PRO A 42 -2.13 15.07 -3.95
N GLY A 43 -3.04 14.92 -4.92
CA GLY A 43 -2.75 15.23 -6.33
C GLY A 43 -1.88 14.22 -7.07
N GLY A 44 -1.28 13.23 -6.38
CA GLY A 44 -0.47 12.19 -7.00
C GLY A 44 -1.26 11.37 -8.02
N GLU A 45 -0.66 11.08 -9.17
CA GLU A 45 -1.29 10.29 -10.23
C GLU A 45 -1.12 8.78 -10.02
N ARG A 46 -0.10 8.38 -9.27
CA ARG A 46 0.24 6.98 -9.03
C ARG A 46 1.13 6.82 -7.81
N PHE A 47 1.16 5.61 -7.27
CA PHE A 47 2.18 5.16 -6.33
C PHE A 47 2.56 3.73 -6.66
N HIS A 48 3.67 3.24 -6.12
CA HIS A 48 4.05 1.84 -6.30
C HIS A 48 4.68 1.25 -5.04
N ILE A 49 4.53 -0.07 -4.92
CA ILE A 49 5.18 -0.91 -3.92
C ILE A 49 5.96 -1.96 -4.69
N ASN A 50 7.26 -2.07 -4.39
CA ASN A 50 8.12 -3.09 -4.96
C ASN A 50 8.49 -4.10 -3.88
N LEU A 51 8.28 -5.39 -4.16
CA LEU A 51 8.89 -6.47 -3.39
C LEU A 51 10.16 -6.91 -4.11
N LEU A 52 11.31 -6.62 -3.49
CA LEU A 52 12.61 -6.90 -4.07
C LEU A 52 13.14 -8.25 -3.60
N LYS A 53 13.78 -8.97 -4.51
CA LYS A 53 14.64 -10.12 -4.19
C LYS A 53 16.00 -9.63 -3.70
N LYS A 54 16.76 -10.51 -3.05
CA LYS A 54 18.13 -10.22 -2.58
C LYS A 54 19.07 -9.79 -3.72
N ASN A 55 18.82 -10.22 -4.95
CA ASN A 55 19.60 -9.84 -6.13
C ASN A 55 19.16 -8.53 -6.80
N GLY A 56 18.19 -7.81 -6.22
CA GLY A 56 17.69 -6.54 -6.75
C GLY A 56 16.55 -6.65 -7.77
N ASP A 57 16.21 -7.86 -8.24
CA ASP A 57 15.02 -8.07 -9.07
C ASP A 57 13.75 -7.62 -8.33
N ILE A 58 12.77 -7.12 -9.07
CA ILE A 58 11.43 -6.84 -8.52
C ILE A 58 10.57 -8.08 -8.76
N ALA A 59 10.34 -8.87 -7.72
CA ALA A 59 9.44 -10.02 -7.78
C ALA A 59 7.98 -9.59 -7.97
N LEU A 60 7.59 -8.47 -7.37
CA LEU A 60 6.28 -7.86 -7.55
C LEU A 60 6.40 -6.33 -7.57
N HIS A 61 6.02 -5.74 -8.69
CA HIS A 61 5.74 -4.33 -8.84
C HIS A 61 4.23 -4.15 -8.75
N PHE A 62 3.74 -3.53 -7.68
CA PHE A 62 2.33 -3.20 -7.51
C PHE A 62 2.16 -1.69 -7.70
N ASN A 63 1.51 -1.26 -8.78
CA ASN A 63 1.46 0.14 -9.17
C ASN A 63 0.02 0.59 -9.48
N PRO A 64 -0.71 1.07 -8.46
CA PRO A 64 -1.96 1.77 -8.67
C PRO A 64 -1.74 3.10 -9.41
N ARG A 65 -2.49 3.28 -10.49
CA ARG A 65 -2.48 4.44 -11.39
C ARG A 65 -3.88 5.05 -11.43
N PHE A 66 -4.04 6.20 -10.78
CA PHE A 66 -5.33 6.87 -10.65
C PHE A 66 -5.81 7.51 -11.96
N ASP A 67 -4.87 7.99 -12.78
CA ASP A 67 -5.08 8.52 -14.12
C ASP A 67 -5.61 7.44 -15.08
N GLU A 68 -5.08 6.23 -15.00
CA GLU A 68 -5.52 5.07 -15.81
C GLU A 68 -6.71 4.32 -15.18
N LYS A 69 -7.08 4.65 -13.93
CA LYS A 69 -8.08 3.91 -13.12
C LYS A 69 -7.81 2.40 -13.06
N ALA A 70 -6.55 2.04 -12.92
CA ALA A 70 -6.09 0.65 -12.96
C ALA A 70 -5.01 0.37 -11.92
N VAL A 71 -4.89 -0.90 -11.53
CA VAL A 71 -3.75 -1.41 -10.79
C VAL A 71 -2.90 -2.24 -11.74
N VAL A 72 -1.70 -1.75 -12.03
CA VAL A 72 -0.73 -2.48 -12.85
C VAL A 72 0.12 -3.35 -11.94
N ARG A 73 0.20 -4.65 -12.25
CA ARG A 73 1.15 -5.57 -11.62
C ARG A 73 2.12 -6.10 -12.66
N ASN A 74 3.39 -6.24 -12.28
CA ASN A 74 4.41 -6.82 -13.13
C ASN A 74 5.58 -7.36 -12.28
N SER A 75 6.55 -7.99 -12.92
CA SER A 75 7.87 -8.32 -12.36
C SER A 75 8.97 -7.74 -13.25
N LEU A 76 10.11 -7.40 -12.63
CA LEU A 76 11.32 -6.97 -13.31
C LEU A 76 12.42 -7.98 -13.00
N ILE A 77 12.76 -8.82 -13.97
CA ILE A 77 13.74 -9.88 -13.83
C ILE A 77 14.90 -9.58 -14.77
N THR A 78 16.13 -9.58 -14.25
CA THR A 78 17.34 -9.30 -15.06
C THR A 78 17.26 -8.00 -15.86
N GLY A 79 16.56 -6.99 -15.34
CA GLY A 79 16.38 -5.68 -15.97
C GLY A 79 15.27 -5.62 -17.02
N GLU A 80 14.50 -6.70 -17.23
CA GLU A 80 13.41 -6.74 -18.21
C GLU A 80 12.05 -6.84 -17.51
N TRP A 81 11.10 -6.03 -17.97
CA TRP A 81 9.71 -6.09 -17.52
C TRP A 81 9.00 -7.25 -18.20
N GLY A 82 8.22 -8.00 -17.43
CA GLY A 82 7.29 -8.99 -17.98
C GLY A 82 6.05 -8.37 -18.60
N ASN A 83 5.05 -9.21 -18.86
CA ASN A 83 3.73 -8.75 -19.29
C ASN A 83 2.97 -8.11 -18.13
N GLU A 84 2.33 -6.96 -18.38
CA GLU A 84 1.54 -6.27 -17.37
C GLU A 84 0.21 -6.98 -17.10
N GLU A 85 -0.14 -7.14 -15.83
CA GLU A 85 -1.43 -7.61 -15.37
C GLU A 85 -2.29 -6.45 -14.85
N ARG A 86 -3.43 -6.21 -15.49
CA ARG A 86 -4.28 -5.02 -15.26
C ARG A 86 -5.70 -5.33 -14.81
N GLU A 87 -6.04 -6.62 -14.69
CA GLU A 87 -7.40 -7.06 -14.39
C GLU A 87 -7.85 -6.67 -12.98
N GLY A 88 -9.12 -6.25 -12.85
CA GLY A 88 -9.72 -5.87 -11.58
C GLY A 88 -10.16 -4.40 -11.56
N LYS A 89 -10.75 -3.99 -10.42
CA LYS A 89 -11.18 -2.61 -10.19
C LYS A 89 -10.11 -1.83 -9.45
N MET A 90 -10.07 -0.52 -9.64
CA MET A 90 -9.26 0.38 -8.83
C MET A 90 -9.84 0.47 -7.41
N PRO A 91 -9.13 -0.01 -6.36
CA PRO A 91 -9.65 -0.01 -5.00
C PRO A 91 -9.25 1.25 -4.21
N PHE A 92 -8.43 2.14 -4.79
CA PHE A 92 -7.97 3.37 -4.13
C PHE A 92 -8.67 4.59 -4.73
N GLU A 93 -9.00 5.54 -3.86
CA GLU A 93 -9.57 6.82 -4.24
C GLU A 93 -8.53 7.92 -4.05
N LYS A 94 -8.54 8.92 -4.96
CA LYS A 94 -7.84 10.18 -4.66
C LYS A 94 -8.61 10.86 -3.53
N GLU A 95 -7.87 11.33 -2.52
CA GLU A 95 -8.46 12.17 -1.49
C GLU A 95 -9.12 13.37 -2.16
N SER A 96 -10.45 13.35 -2.19
CA SER A 96 -11.26 14.44 -2.70
C SER A 96 -11.39 15.43 -1.55
N ALA A 97 -11.03 16.70 -1.79
CA ALA A 97 -11.12 17.75 -0.77
C ALA A 97 -12.51 17.71 -0.10
N SER A 98 -12.54 17.24 1.14
CA SER A 98 -13.77 17.11 1.92
C SER A 98 -13.88 18.34 2.82
N ILE A 99 -14.78 19.27 2.48
CA ILE A 99 -15.11 20.37 3.39
C ILE A 99 -16.07 19.84 4.45
N SER A 100 -15.54 19.48 5.62
CA SER A 100 -16.35 19.19 6.80
C SER A 100 -16.71 20.50 7.52
N LYS A 101 -17.96 20.94 7.41
CA LYS A 101 -18.51 22.04 8.22
C LYS A 101 -19.01 21.49 9.55
N SER A 102 -18.32 21.75 10.66
CA SER A 102 -18.85 21.53 12.00
C SER A 102 -19.53 22.80 12.51
N ARG A 103 -20.76 22.66 13.04
CA ARG A 103 -21.53 23.75 13.67
C ARG A 103 -21.67 23.46 15.15
N THR A 104 -20.91 24.16 15.98
CA THR A 104 -21.05 24.06 17.44
C THR A 104 -22.28 24.85 17.89
N ARG A 105 -23.24 24.18 18.53
CA ARG A 105 -24.27 24.87 19.33
C ARG A 105 -23.75 25.02 20.75
N SER A 106 -23.43 26.24 21.14
CA SER A 106 -23.26 26.58 22.56
C SER A 106 -24.64 26.66 23.21
N THR A 107 -24.98 25.73 24.08
CA THR A 107 -26.08 25.89 25.02
C THR A 107 -25.57 26.71 26.22
N LEU A 108 -26.04 27.94 26.39
CA LEU A 108 -25.94 28.61 27.69
C LEU A 108 -26.89 27.91 28.66
N SER A 109 -26.35 27.29 29.70
CA SER A 109 -27.13 26.95 30.89
C SER A 109 -27.42 28.25 31.64
N ARG A 110 -28.69 28.42 32.06
CA ARG A 110 -29.07 29.37 33.10
C ARG A 110 -28.54 28.93 34.45
#